data_AF-A0AAV2RMR1-F1
#
_entry.id   AF-A0AAV2RMR1-F1
#
_cell.length_a   1.000
_cell.length_b   1.000
_cell.length_c   1.000
_cell.angle_alpha   90.00
_cell.angle_beta   90.00
_cell.angle_gamma   90.00
#
_symmetry.space_group_name_H-M   'P 1'
#
loop_
_entity.id
_entity.type
_entity.pdbx_description
1 polymer ?
#
loop_
_entity_poly.entity_id
_entity_poly.type
_entity_poly.pdbx_seq_one_letter_code
_entity_poly.pdbx_strand_id
1 'polypeptide(L)'
;LYCNPNPCTNNGICEEGISGPICKCRGFTGTYCNIDINECANNNPCHNGGKCINTFGSFKCDCPTNVTGTYCDIQPPTSTIPWILYIMIGTGILLLLIIICTITVCWGQSKRRKQQSTQQNSNHVIIKP
;
A
#
# COMPACT_ATOMS: atom_id res chain seq x y z
N LEU A 1 40.60 -23.80 -29.63
CA LEU A 1 39.30 -23.19 -29.27
C LEU A 1 39.60 -22.03 -28.36
N TYR A 2 39.05 -20.85 -28.64
CA TYR A 2 39.34 -19.63 -27.87
C TYR A 2 38.69 -19.64 -26.49
N CYS A 3 37.65 -20.45 -26.28
CA CYS A 3 36.94 -20.58 -25.01
C CYS A 3 37.45 -21.69 -24.08
N ASN A 4 38.64 -22.24 -24.33
CA ASN A 4 39.24 -23.26 -23.45
C ASN A 4 40.73 -22.98 -23.17
N PRO A 5 41.09 -22.47 -21.97
CA PRO A 5 40.20 -22.10 -20.85
C PRO A 5 39.32 -20.88 -21.17
N ASN A 6 38.20 -20.70 -20.45
CA ASN A 6 37.31 -19.54 -20.67
C ASN A 6 38.05 -18.22 -20.36
N PRO A 7 38.25 -17.33 -21.35
CA PRO A 7 38.96 -16.06 -21.16
C PRO A 7 38.06 -14.94 -20.58
N CYS A 8 36.73 -15.12 -20.58
CA CYS A 8 35.79 -14.11 -20.10
C CYS A 8 35.77 -14.07 -18.57
N THR A 9 35.95 -12.89 -17.99
CA THR A 9 35.90 -12.68 -16.54
C THR A 9 34.48 -12.44 -16.04
N ASN A 10 34.30 -12.37 -14.71
CA ASN A 10 33.04 -11.98 -14.06
C ASN A 10 31.80 -12.74 -14.57
N ASN A 11 31.92 -14.07 -14.69
CA ASN A 11 30.86 -14.95 -15.17
C ASN A 11 30.37 -14.65 -16.60
N GLY A 12 31.20 -14.01 -17.42
CA GLY A 12 30.94 -13.83 -18.85
C GLY A 12 30.83 -15.18 -19.58
N ILE A 13 29.87 -15.26 -20.50
CA ILE A 13 29.66 -16.45 -21.34
C ILE A 13 30.56 -16.31 -22.57
N CYS A 14 31.44 -17.30 -22.80
CA CYS A 14 32.31 -17.32 -23.97
C CYS A 14 31.65 -18.05 -25.15
N GLU A 15 31.68 -17.41 -26.31
CA GLU A 15 31.29 -17.99 -27.59
C GLU A 15 32.46 -17.98 -28.56
N GLU A 16 32.61 -19.04 -29.35
CA GLU A 16 33.65 -19.14 -30.37
C GLU A 16 33.32 -18.19 -31.53
N GLY A 17 34.15 -17.17 -31.74
CA GLY A 17 34.02 -16.22 -32.84
C GLY A 17 34.94 -16.55 -34.01
N ILE A 18 34.64 -15.95 -35.16
CA ILE A 18 35.41 -16.13 -36.42
C ILE A 18 36.84 -15.60 -36.28
N SER A 19 37.07 -14.60 -35.42
CA SER A 19 38.38 -13.94 -35.24
C SER A 19 38.79 -13.80 -33.77
N GLY A 20 38.33 -14.70 -32.91
CA GLY A 20 38.67 -14.72 -31.47
C GLY A 20 37.48 -15.08 -30.58
N PRO A 21 37.67 -15.09 -29.25
CA PRO A 21 36.58 -15.33 -28.30
C PRO A 21 35.61 -14.14 -28.29
N ILE A 22 34.30 -14.43 -28.21
CA ILE A 22 33.25 -13.43 -28.02
C ILE A 22 32.71 -13.59 -26.60
N CYS A 23 32.91 -12.59 -25.75
CA CYS A 23 32.40 -12.60 -24.38
C CYS A 23 31.05 -11.87 -24.28
N LYS A 24 30.01 -12.59 -23.85
CA LYS A 24 28.73 -12.00 -23.47
C LYS A 24 28.76 -11.60 -22.00
N CYS A 25 28.82 -10.30 -21.77
CA CYS A 25 28.94 -9.70 -20.44
C CYS A 25 27.57 -9.34 -19.84
N ARG A 26 27.46 -9.37 -18.50
CA ARG A 26 26.27 -8.91 -17.76
C ARG A 26 26.71 -8.03 -16.59
N GLY A 27 26.36 -6.74 -16.62
CA GLY A 27 26.85 -5.76 -15.64
C GLY A 27 28.32 -5.35 -15.85
N PHE A 28 28.96 -5.85 -16.90
CA PHE A 28 30.35 -5.55 -17.25
C PHE A 28 30.47 -5.22 -18.74
N THR A 29 31.57 -4.58 -19.09
CA THR A 29 31.96 -4.20 -20.45
C THR A 29 33.43 -4.55 -20.71
N GLY A 30 33.92 -4.22 -21.91
CA GLY A 30 35.22 -4.61 -22.42
C GLY A 30 35.22 -6.00 -23.07
N THR A 31 36.24 -6.28 -23.88
CA THR A 31 36.36 -7.51 -24.68
C THR A 31 36.27 -8.78 -23.84
N TYR A 32 36.70 -8.73 -22.58
CA TYR A 32 36.72 -9.88 -21.67
C TYR A 32 35.82 -9.71 -20.44
N CYS A 33 34.87 -8.76 -20.45
CA CYS A 33 33.98 -8.47 -19.30
C CYS A 33 34.74 -8.05 -18.03
N ASN A 34 35.88 -7.38 -18.18
CA ASN A 34 36.79 -7.02 -17.10
C ASN A 34 36.59 -5.58 -16.58
N ILE A 35 35.68 -4.84 -17.19
CA ILE A 35 35.39 -3.45 -16.83
C ILE A 35 33.98 -3.40 -16.25
N ASP A 36 33.85 -2.93 -15.02
CA ASP A 36 32.56 -2.70 -14.37
C ASP A 36 31.76 -1.62 -15.11
N ILE A 37 30.47 -1.86 -15.35
CA ILE A 37 29.59 -0.81 -15.87
C ILE A 37 29.17 0.05 -14.68
N ASN A 38 29.34 1.37 -14.77
CA ASN A 38 28.74 2.26 -13.79
C ASN A 38 27.31 2.63 -14.22
N GLU A 39 26.30 1.91 -13.71
CA GLU A 39 24.90 2.17 -14.08
C GLU A 39 24.42 3.56 -13.62
N CYS A 40 25.09 4.18 -12.65
CA CYS A 40 24.76 5.50 -12.15
C CYS A 40 25.35 6.66 -12.98
N ALA A 41 26.26 6.40 -13.93
CA ALA A 41 27.08 7.44 -14.57
C ALA A 41 26.30 8.36 -15.53
N ASN A 42 25.35 7.81 -16.30
CA ASN A 42 24.66 8.54 -17.36
C ASN A 42 23.23 8.95 -16.99
N ASN A 43 22.56 8.14 -16.16
CA ASN A 43 21.22 8.44 -15.68
C ASN A 43 21.01 7.73 -14.33
N ASN A 44 20.24 8.34 -13.43
CA ASN A 44 19.90 7.68 -12.17
C ASN A 44 18.73 6.69 -12.40
N PRO A 45 18.93 5.37 -12.26
CA PRO A 45 17.87 4.38 -12.40
C PRO A 45 16.88 4.38 -11.21
N CYS A 46 17.24 5.02 -10.10
CA CYS A 46 16.43 5.04 -8.88
C CYS A 46 15.34 6.13 -8.95
N HIS A 47 14.11 5.76 -8.62
CA HIS A 47 12.94 6.65 -8.63
C HIS A 47 12.71 7.32 -7.27
N ASN A 48 11.74 8.24 -7.24
CA ASN A 48 11.24 8.88 -6.01
C ASN A 48 12.33 9.50 -5.11
N GLY A 49 13.39 10.05 -5.72
CA GLY A 49 14.50 10.66 -4.98
C GLY A 49 15.52 9.66 -4.43
N GLY A 50 15.47 8.39 -4.86
CA GLY A 50 16.48 7.39 -4.52
C GLY A 50 17.87 7.75 -5.04
N LYS A 51 18.90 7.44 -4.24
CA LYS A 51 20.31 7.65 -4.62
C LYS A 51 20.86 6.36 -5.24
N CYS A 52 21.36 6.46 -6.48
CA CYS A 52 22.06 5.34 -7.12
C CYS A 52 23.46 5.17 -6.51
N ILE A 53 23.81 3.93 -6.23
CA ILE A 53 25.12 3.51 -5.75
C ILE A 53 25.60 2.40 -6.69
N ASN A 54 26.68 2.67 -7.43
CA ASN A 54 27.32 1.68 -8.27
C ASN A 54 27.92 0.57 -7.41
N THR A 55 27.74 -0.68 -7.82
CA THR A 55 28.33 -1.85 -7.17
C THR A 55 29.04 -2.72 -8.20
N PHE A 56 29.89 -3.64 -7.78
CA PHE A 56 30.61 -4.47 -8.75
C PHE A 56 29.65 -5.44 -9.45
N GLY A 57 29.46 -5.25 -10.76
CA GLY A 57 28.58 -6.00 -11.64
C GLY A 57 27.10 -5.64 -11.53
N SER A 58 26.75 -4.57 -10.81
CA SER A 58 25.36 -4.12 -10.65
C SER A 58 25.28 -2.72 -10.02
N PHE A 59 24.09 -2.34 -9.55
CA PHE A 59 23.89 -1.15 -8.76
C PHE A 59 22.87 -1.41 -7.66
N LYS A 60 22.82 -0.51 -6.68
CA LYS A 60 21.81 -0.48 -5.64
C LYS A 60 21.19 0.90 -5.55
N CYS A 61 19.89 0.95 -5.33
CA CYS A 61 19.21 2.17 -4.94
C CYS A 61 19.13 2.27 -3.41
N ASP A 62 19.60 3.41 -2.88
CA ASP A 62 19.35 3.81 -1.50
C ASP A 62 18.05 4.62 -1.46
N CYS A 63 16.99 4.00 -0.94
CA CYS A 63 15.64 4.52 -1.00
C CYS A 63 15.31 5.41 0.21
N PRO A 64 14.58 6.52 0.02
CA PRO A 64 13.98 7.27 1.12
C PRO A 64 13.09 6.39 2.00
N THR A 65 12.91 6.78 3.26
CA THR A 65 12.18 5.99 4.28
C THR A 65 10.73 5.68 3.92
N ASN A 66 10.13 6.44 3.00
CA ASN A 66 8.75 6.32 2.57
C ASN A 66 8.59 5.64 1.20
N VAL A 67 9.60 4.97 0.66
CA VAL A 67 9.50 4.17 -0.58
C VAL A 67 10.39 2.94 -0.48
N THR A 68 10.03 1.89 -1.21
CA THR A 68 10.74 0.60 -1.23
C THR A 68 10.84 0.06 -2.66
N GLY A 69 11.42 -1.14 -2.82
CA GLY A 69 11.65 -1.76 -4.13
C GLY A 69 13.08 -1.55 -4.65
N THR A 70 13.48 -2.36 -5.63
CA THR A 70 14.83 -2.32 -6.21
C THR A 70 15.15 -0.96 -6.84
N TYR A 71 14.13 -0.31 -7.40
CA TYR A 71 14.24 1.00 -8.04
C TYR A 71 13.58 2.12 -7.23
N CYS A 72 13.26 1.88 -5.95
CA CYS A 72 12.50 2.80 -5.10
C CYS A 72 11.14 3.21 -5.68
N ASP A 73 10.50 2.31 -6.42
CA ASP A 73 9.26 2.50 -7.18
C ASP A 73 8.00 2.09 -6.40
N ILE A 74 8.16 1.36 -5.30
CA ILE A 74 7.05 0.91 -4.45
C ILE A 74 6.78 1.96 -3.38
N GLN A 75 5.74 2.76 -3.58
CA GLN A 75 5.25 3.67 -2.55
C GLN A 75 4.41 2.89 -1.51
N PRO A 76 4.49 3.21 -0.21
CA PRO A 76 3.55 2.72 0.78
C PRO A 76 2.15 3.17 0.38
N PRO A 77 1.11 2.42 0.77
CA PRO A 77 -0.26 2.85 0.55
C PRO A 77 -0.36 4.26 1.12
N THR A 78 -0.62 5.22 0.23
CA THR A 78 -0.73 6.61 0.59
C THR A 78 -1.76 6.70 1.70
N SER A 79 -1.56 7.66 2.61
CA SER A 79 -2.44 7.94 3.74
C SER A 79 -3.87 8.34 3.34
N THR A 80 -4.33 7.99 2.14
CA THR A 80 -5.72 7.67 1.90
C THR A 80 -6.06 6.40 2.68
N ILE A 81 -6.14 6.52 4.01
CA ILE A 81 -7.26 5.91 4.70
C ILE A 81 -8.47 6.65 4.11
N PRO A 82 -9.13 6.10 3.08
CA PRO A 82 -10.11 6.85 2.33
C PRO A 82 -11.32 7.03 3.25
N TRP A 83 -12.18 7.99 2.90
CA TRP A 83 -13.53 8.25 3.40
C TRP A 83 -14.27 7.10 4.10
N ILE A 84 -14.01 5.83 3.78
CA ILE A 84 -14.45 4.62 4.49
C ILE A 84 -14.34 4.73 6.03
N LEU A 85 -13.24 5.21 6.63
CA LEU A 85 -13.19 5.35 8.10
C LEU A 85 -14.13 6.48 8.59
N TYR A 86 -14.24 7.57 7.84
CA TYR A 86 -15.16 8.68 8.11
C TYR A 86 -16.64 8.32 7.86
N ILE A 87 -16.92 7.47 6.88
CA ILE A 87 -18.26 6.97 6.52
C ILE A 87 -18.71 5.91 7.52
N MET A 88 -17.81 5.05 8.00
CA MET A 88 -18.10 4.04 9.03
C MET A 88 -18.39 4.71 10.39
N ILE A 89 -17.68 5.78 10.74
CA ILE A 89 -17.98 6.58 11.93
C ILE A 89 -19.29 7.37 11.75
N GLY A 90 -19.53 7.96 10.56
CA GLY A 90 -20.74 8.73 10.27
C GLY A 90 -22.04 7.91 10.24
N THR A 91 -22.02 6.72 9.63
CA THR A 91 -23.19 5.82 9.57
C THR A 91 -23.51 5.21 10.93
N GLY A 92 -22.50 4.88 11.73
CA GLY A 92 -22.68 4.41 13.11
C GLY A 92 -23.34 5.45 14.02
N ILE A 93 -22.90 6.70 13.96
CA ILE A 93 -23.50 7.80 14.74
C ILE A 93 -24.94 8.06 14.29
N LEU A 94 -25.22 8.05 12.99
CA LEU A 94 -26.58 8.24 12.48
C LEU A 94 -27.54 7.13 12.94
N LEU A 95 -27.11 5.86 12.91
CA LEU A 95 -27.90 4.74 13.41
C LEU A 95 -28.14 4.84 14.92
N LEU A 96 -27.14 5.24 15.71
CA LEU A 96 -27.31 5.48 17.14
C LEU A 96 -28.33 6.59 17.43
N LEU A 97 -28.31 7.71 16.67
CA LEU A 97 -29.28 8.79 16.83
C LEU A 97 -30.71 8.34 16.46
N ILE A 98 -30.88 7.53 15.42
CA ILE A 98 -32.18 6.95 15.03
C ILE A 98 -32.68 6.00 16.13
N ILE A 99 -31.83 5.14 16.68
CA ILE A 99 -32.17 4.24 17.78
C ILE A 99 -32.59 5.03 19.02
N ILE A 100 -31.83 6.06 19.42
CA ILE A 100 -32.18 6.93 20.56
C ILE A 100 -33.52 7.65 20.31
N CYS A 101 -33.75 8.15 19.10
CA CYS A 101 -35.01 8.81 18.73
C CYS A 101 -36.20 7.85 18.82
N THR A 102 -36.09 6.63 18.29
CA THR A 102 -37.16 5.63 18.38
C THR A 102 -37.43 5.20 19.83
N ILE A 103 -36.40 5.04 20.66
CA ILE A 103 -36.55 4.73 22.08
C ILE A 103 -37.28 5.88 22.80
N THR A 104 -36.87 7.14 22.61
CA THR A 104 -37.52 8.29 23.25
C THR A 104 -38.96 8.50 22.80
N VAL A 105 -39.26 8.30 21.52
CA VAL A 105 -40.64 8.33 20.99
C VAL A 105 -41.46 7.19 21.57
N CYS A 106 -40.96 5.96 21.58
CA CYS A 106 -41.65 4.80 22.17
C CYS A 106 -41.91 4.98 23.67
N TRP A 107 -40.94 5.50 24.42
CA TRP A 107 -41.09 5.84 25.83
C TRP A 107 -42.11 6.97 26.03
N GLY A 108 -42.11 7.99 25.16
CA GLY A 108 -43.11 9.05 25.15
C GLY A 108 -44.52 8.53 24.88
N GLN A 109 -44.69 7.63 23.90
CA GLN A 109 -45.96 6.98 23.58
C GLN A 109 -46.43 6.05 24.71
N SER A 110 -45.51 5.27 25.30
CA SER A 110 -45.79 4.40 26.46
C SER A 110 -46.22 5.22 27.69
N LYS A 111 -45.57 6.37 27.93
CA LYS A 111 -45.97 7.31 29.00
C LYS A 111 -47.33 7.95 28.72
N ARG A 112 -47.62 8.34 27.47
CA ARG A 112 -48.95 8.83 27.05
C ARG A 112 -50.04 7.77 27.22
N ARG A 113 -49.77 6.50 26.90
CA ARG A 113 -50.71 5.38 27.12
C ARG A 113 -50.99 5.16 28.61
N LYS A 114 -49.97 5.24 29.49
CA LYS A 114 -50.15 5.17 30.95
C LYS A 114 -50.95 6.37 31.50
N GLN A 115 -50.78 7.57 30.95
CA GLN A 115 -51.61 8.72 31.31
C GLN A 115 -53.08 8.52 30.89
N GLN A 116 -53.34 7.99 29.68
CA GLN A 116 -54.69 7.66 29.22
C GLN A 116 -55.36 6.55 30.05
N SER A 117 -54.63 5.50 30.44
CA SER A 117 -55.17 4.45 31.32
C SER A 117 -55.48 4.98 32.73
N THR A 118 -54.73 5.97 33.21
CA THR A 118 -55.00 6.62 34.51
C THR A 118 -56.23 7.54 34.41
N GLN A 119 -56.40 8.27 33.29
CA GLN A 119 -57.57 9.11 33.03
C GLN A 119 -58.87 8.30 32.86
N GLN A 120 -58.82 7.16 32.15
CA GLN A 120 -59.97 6.25 32.02
C GLN A 120 -60.35 5.58 33.34
N ASN A 121 -59.38 5.27 34.20
CA ASN A 121 -59.66 4.70 35.52
C ASN A 121 -60.27 5.74 36.48
N SER A 122 -59.87 7.01 36.39
CA SER A 122 -60.53 8.11 37.14
C SER A 122 -61.97 8.38 36.68
N ASN A 123 -62.26 8.27 35.38
CA ASN A 123 -63.62 8.44 34.86
C ASN A 123 -64.56 7.28 35.22
N HIS A 124 -64.04 6.07 35.46
CA HIS A 124 -64.83 4.90 35.83
C HIS A 124 -65.17 4.82 37.33
N VAL A 125 -64.45 5.56 38.19
CA VAL A 125 -64.71 5.63 39.64
C VAL A 125 -65.82 6.63 39.99
N ILE A 126 -66.09 7.62 39.13
CA ILE A 126 -67.15 8.65 39.36
C ILE A 126 -68.55 8.12 39.02
N ILE A 127 -68.67 6.96 38.36
CA ILE A 127 -69.94 6.32 37.96
C ILE A 127 -70.12 5.01 38.73
N LYS A 128 -70.26 5.08 40.06
CA LYS A 128 -70.90 4.01 40.84
C LYS A 128 -71.97 4.64 41.75
N PRO A 129 -73.18 4.05 41.80
CA PRO A 129 -74.40 4.65 42.35
C PRO A 129 -74.37 4.85 43.86
#